data_AF-A0A956D368-F1
#
_entry.id   AF-A0A956D368-F1
#
_cell.length_a   1.000
_cell.length_b   1.000
_cell.length_c   1.000
_cell.angle_alpha   90.00
_cell.angle_beta   90.00
_cell.angle_gamma   90.00
#
_symmetry.space_group_name_H-M   'P 1'
#
loop_
_entity.id
_entity.type
_entity.pdbx_description
1 polymer ?
#
loop_
_entity_poly.entity_id
_entity_poly.type
_entity_poly.pdbx_seq_one_letter_code
_entity_poly.pdbx_strand_id
1 'polypeptide(L)'
;MPPGIGSVATPAGPIERPAEDRATRIRTAATQFEALLIQQLVQVMRSTVGEGGMFGSGAGSAMYSHLFDQGFSDALSESGGLGMRAMIERSMLGPSAYGAQAPTGPRVPFTPRVVSAPLEVRPASGAPIEGMTGRLQSAARQMLGPTGLAPQWGHDGRLTETDLASDFTTEGPSGTAAFNVDDAAGFQDRYKCNLFAFELTRRAGFVTPLIGRTRGWGYLGPDGATADAAAGRMRSNWGQVATGESAESLDAGIVRGERAFLLTATGANDRAGHMGVIERVHEIDYDDAGEVRRIVFDGWEGRTYGATHLERREWVREGSRASTGARGGFERIEIVELRRPEAGERPERPLHAHANPSVHDLRRLEENPSSPAGDRPMMGSEAP
;
A
#
# COMPACT_ATOMS: atom_id res chain seq x y z
N MET A 1 16.14 -61.34 -76.26
CA MET A 1 17.31 -60.85 -75.49
C MET A 1 17.78 -59.54 -76.10
N PRO A 2 18.27 -58.57 -75.31
CA PRO A 2 17.55 -57.33 -75.01
C PRO A 2 18.31 -56.05 -75.50
N PRO A 3 18.36 -54.89 -74.79
CA PRO A 3 17.55 -53.70 -75.11
C PRO A 3 18.35 -52.36 -75.26
N GLY A 4 17.63 -51.30 -75.66
CA GLY A 4 17.68 -49.96 -75.04
C GLY A 4 18.79 -48.98 -75.43
N ILE A 5 18.40 -47.79 -75.92
CA ILE A 5 19.16 -46.54 -75.69
C ILE A 5 18.20 -45.33 -75.63
N GLY A 6 18.12 -44.72 -74.44
CA GLY A 6 18.44 -43.31 -74.21
C GLY A 6 17.54 -42.22 -74.80
N SER A 7 16.73 -41.65 -73.90
CA SER A 7 15.99 -40.39 -74.00
C SER A 7 16.87 -39.16 -74.32
N VAL A 8 16.36 -38.27 -75.18
CA VAL A 8 16.92 -36.93 -75.48
C VAL A 8 16.39 -35.92 -74.46
N ALA A 9 17.31 -35.19 -73.82
CA ALA A 9 17.02 -34.10 -72.90
C ALA A 9 16.47 -32.86 -73.65
N THR A 10 15.40 -32.28 -73.10
CA THR A 10 14.84 -30.96 -73.44
C THR A 10 15.26 -29.95 -72.36
N PRO A 11 15.52 -28.66 -72.68
CA PRO A 11 16.21 -27.74 -71.77
C PRO A 11 15.34 -27.25 -70.60
N ALA A 12 16.03 -26.85 -69.54
CA ALA A 12 15.50 -26.41 -68.26
C ALA A 12 14.58 -25.19 -68.35
N GLY A 13 13.41 -25.28 -67.71
CA GLY A 13 12.56 -24.16 -67.35
C GLY A 13 13.14 -23.31 -66.21
N PRO A 14 12.48 -22.19 -65.86
CA PRO A 14 13.00 -21.18 -64.94
C PRO A 14 13.31 -21.76 -63.55
N ILE A 15 14.46 -21.41 -62.98
CA ILE A 15 14.84 -21.77 -61.60
C ILE A 15 13.90 -21.03 -60.64
N GLU A 16 12.85 -21.70 -60.16
CA GLU A 16 12.10 -21.26 -58.98
C GLU A 16 13.04 -21.30 -57.77
N ARG A 17 13.36 -20.13 -57.21
CA ARG A 17 14.09 -20.05 -55.94
C ARG A 17 13.16 -20.51 -54.80
N PRO A 18 13.65 -21.28 -53.80
CA PRO A 18 12.77 -21.98 -52.87
C PRO A 18 11.95 -21.00 -52.02
N ALA A 19 10.64 -21.24 -51.89
CA ALA A 19 9.74 -20.44 -51.07
C ALA A 19 10.15 -20.39 -49.58
N GLU A 20 10.92 -21.38 -49.11
CA GLU A 20 11.46 -21.50 -47.75
C GLU A 20 12.44 -20.36 -47.39
N ASP A 21 13.27 -19.95 -48.36
CA ASP A 21 14.20 -18.83 -48.19
C ASP A 21 13.46 -17.50 -48.05
N ARG A 22 12.32 -17.36 -48.74
CA ARG A 22 11.49 -16.15 -48.68
C ARG A 22 10.77 -16.04 -47.33
N ALA A 23 10.22 -17.14 -46.82
CA ALA A 23 9.56 -17.17 -45.52
C ALA A 23 10.52 -16.83 -44.38
N THR A 24 11.72 -17.42 -44.38
CA THR A 24 12.75 -17.16 -43.36
C THR A 24 13.19 -15.69 -43.37
N ARG A 25 13.46 -15.12 -44.56
CA ARG A 25 13.83 -13.70 -44.68
C ARG A 25 12.73 -12.76 -44.18
N ILE A 26 11.47 -13.06 -44.48
CA ILE A 26 10.32 -12.25 -44.03
C ILE A 26 10.20 -12.32 -42.51
N ARG A 27 10.33 -13.51 -41.92
CA ARG A 27 10.28 -13.70 -40.46
C ARG A 27 11.38 -12.91 -39.75
N THR A 28 12.62 -13.01 -40.23
CA THR A 28 13.76 -12.27 -39.67
C THR A 28 13.54 -10.76 -39.78
N ALA A 29 13.18 -10.26 -40.96
CA ALA A 29 12.94 -8.83 -41.18
C ALA A 29 11.77 -8.30 -40.34
N ALA A 30 10.69 -9.07 -40.20
CA ALA A 30 9.53 -8.70 -39.42
C ALA A 30 9.81 -8.70 -37.91
N THR A 31 10.67 -9.61 -37.43
CA THR A 31 11.17 -9.63 -36.05
C THR A 31 12.04 -8.40 -35.78
N GLN A 32 12.99 -8.10 -36.66
CA GLN A 32 13.86 -6.92 -36.53
C GLN A 32 13.07 -5.60 -36.58
N PHE A 33 12.07 -5.51 -37.45
CA PHE A 33 11.20 -4.35 -37.53
C PHE A 33 10.40 -4.13 -36.24
N GLU A 34 9.85 -5.21 -35.67
CA GLU A 34 9.13 -5.16 -34.41
C GLU A 34 10.04 -4.78 -33.24
N ALA A 35 11.26 -5.31 -33.18
CA ALA A 35 12.27 -4.94 -32.19
C ALA A 35 12.61 -3.45 -32.23
N LEU A 36 12.82 -2.87 -33.42
CA LEU A 36 13.07 -1.44 -33.58
C LEU A 36 11.91 -0.57 -33.08
N LEU A 37 10.67 -1.01 -33.32
CA LEU A 37 9.49 -0.28 -32.88
C LEU A 37 9.32 -0.35 -31.36
N ILE A 38 9.57 -1.52 -30.76
CA ILE A 38 9.62 -1.68 -29.30
C ILE A 38 10.70 -0.79 -28.70
N GLN A 39 11.89 -0.74 -29.31
CA GLN A 39 12.99 0.11 -28.86
C GLN A 39 12.60 1.58 -28.86
N GLN A 40 11.95 2.06 -29.93
CA GLN A 40 11.48 3.43 -30.01
C GLN A 40 10.41 3.75 -28.96
N LEU A 41 9.49 2.82 -28.68
CA LEU A 41 8.49 2.97 -27.63
C LEU A 41 9.12 3.06 -26.26
N VAL A 42 10.06 2.16 -25.95
CA VAL A 42 10.78 2.15 -24.68
C VAL A 42 11.59 3.44 -24.50
N GLN A 43 12.21 3.95 -25.56
CA GLN A 43 12.92 5.21 -25.54
C GLN A 43 11.99 6.41 -25.24
N VAL A 44 10.80 6.45 -25.88
CA VAL A 44 9.80 7.49 -25.62
C VAL A 44 9.29 7.40 -24.17
N MET A 45 8.94 6.20 -23.71
CA MET A 45 8.51 5.98 -22.32
C MET A 45 9.57 6.45 -21.33
N ARG A 46 10.83 6.08 -21.55
CA ARG A 46 11.96 6.51 -20.73
C ARG A 46 12.14 8.03 -20.73
N SER A 47 11.96 8.70 -21.87
CA SER A 47 12.08 10.17 -21.95
C SER A 47 11.04 10.93 -21.13
N THR A 48 9.94 10.28 -20.73
CA THR A 48 8.92 10.86 -19.85
C THR A 48 9.26 10.74 -18.36
N VAL A 49 10.27 9.92 -18.00
CA VAL A 49 10.82 9.83 -16.65
C VAL A 49 11.95 10.87 -16.58
N GLY A 50 11.79 11.92 -15.75
CA GLY A 50 12.67 13.10 -15.71
C GLY A 50 14.18 12.82 -15.59
N GLU A 51 15.01 13.86 -15.76
CA GLU A 51 16.47 13.74 -15.78
C GLU A 51 17.02 13.04 -14.53
N GLY A 52 17.75 11.94 -14.71
CA GLY A 52 18.33 11.14 -13.62
C GLY A 52 17.62 9.81 -13.31
N GLY A 53 16.83 9.25 -14.24
CA GLY A 53 16.16 7.94 -14.11
C GLY A 53 17.09 6.73 -13.88
N MET A 54 16.65 5.51 -14.23
CA MET A 54 17.27 4.20 -13.87
C MET A 54 18.80 4.07 -14.03
N PHE A 55 19.44 4.88 -14.89
CA PHE A 55 20.88 4.84 -15.16
C PHE A 55 21.65 6.10 -14.72
N GLY A 56 20.99 7.05 -14.04
CA GLY A 56 21.57 8.32 -13.58
C GLY A 56 21.94 9.29 -14.73
N SER A 57 22.68 10.36 -14.41
CA SER A 57 23.11 11.41 -15.35
C SER A 57 24.62 11.42 -15.67
N GLY A 58 25.34 10.37 -15.28
CA GLY A 58 26.80 10.27 -15.47
C GLY A 58 27.24 10.02 -16.92
N ALA A 59 28.51 10.33 -17.21
CA ALA A 59 29.16 10.01 -18.48
C ALA A 59 29.16 8.48 -18.68
N GLY A 60 28.30 7.98 -19.59
CA GLY A 60 28.09 6.55 -19.83
C GLY A 60 26.64 6.09 -19.66
N SER A 61 25.80 6.85 -18.95
CA SER A 61 24.38 6.52 -18.74
C SER A 61 23.61 6.36 -20.06
N ALA A 62 23.85 7.24 -21.04
CA ALA A 62 23.24 7.16 -22.36
C ALA A 62 23.64 5.88 -23.12
N MET A 63 24.89 5.43 -22.97
CA MET A 63 25.39 4.21 -23.62
C MET A 63 24.76 2.95 -23.00
N TYR A 64 24.74 2.86 -21.67
CA TYR A 64 24.08 1.75 -20.97
C TYR A 64 22.57 1.71 -21.20
N SER A 65 21.93 2.88 -21.25
CA SER A 65 20.52 3.03 -21.60
C SER A 65 20.22 2.43 -22.96
N HIS A 66 21.02 2.77 -23.97
CA HIS A 66 20.86 2.25 -25.32
C HIS A 66 21.07 0.73 -25.40
N LEU A 67 22.11 0.21 -24.73
CA LEU A 67 22.37 -1.23 -24.68
C LEU A 67 21.25 -2.01 -24.00
N PHE A 68 20.68 -1.45 -22.93
CA PHE A 68 19.52 -2.03 -22.25
C PHE A 68 18.28 -2.01 -23.14
N ASP A 69 17.98 -0.87 -23.77
CA ASP A 69 16.82 -0.73 -24.65
C ASP A 69 16.88 -1.73 -25.81
N GLN A 70 18.07 -1.92 -26.38
CA GLN A 70 18.30 -2.91 -27.42
C GLN A 70 18.06 -4.34 -26.92
N GLY A 71 18.74 -4.76 -25.85
CA GLY A 71 18.59 -6.13 -25.33
C GLY A 71 17.17 -6.45 -24.84
N PHE A 72 16.48 -5.47 -24.25
CA PHE A 72 15.10 -5.61 -23.83
C PHE A 72 14.14 -5.73 -25.02
N SER A 73 14.34 -4.92 -26.07
CA SER A 73 13.49 -4.95 -27.27
C SER A 73 13.66 -6.22 -28.08
N ASP A 74 14.90 -6.73 -28.18
CA ASP A 74 15.20 -8.00 -28.84
C ASP A 74 14.53 -9.17 -28.11
N ALA A 75 14.68 -9.24 -26.77
CA ALA A 75 14.06 -10.28 -25.96
C ALA A 75 12.53 -10.27 -26.02
N LEU A 76 11.92 -9.08 -26.07
CA LEU A 76 10.47 -8.95 -26.24
C LEU A 76 10.00 -9.39 -27.63
N SER A 77 10.70 -9.02 -28.70
CA SER A 77 10.32 -9.44 -30.05
C SER A 77 10.49 -10.95 -30.27
N GLU A 78 11.52 -11.55 -29.66
CA GLU A 78 11.72 -13.01 -29.69
C GLU A 78 10.60 -13.77 -28.94
N SER A 79 10.19 -13.27 -27.78
CA SER A 79 9.18 -13.91 -26.91
C SER A 79 7.72 -13.73 -27.37
N GLY A 80 7.46 -12.97 -28.44
CA GLY A 80 6.13 -12.83 -29.03
C GLY A 80 5.74 -11.40 -29.40
N GLY A 81 6.47 -10.40 -28.90
CA GLY A 81 6.40 -9.00 -29.31
C GLY A 81 5.00 -8.39 -29.19
N LEU A 82 4.68 -7.49 -30.11
CA LEU A 82 3.39 -6.80 -30.23
C LEU A 82 2.46 -7.49 -31.24
N GLY A 83 2.88 -8.64 -31.79
CA GLY A 83 2.15 -9.38 -32.81
C GLY A 83 2.28 -8.82 -34.23
N MET A 84 3.11 -7.80 -34.44
CA MET A 84 3.36 -7.21 -35.76
C MET A 84 4.11 -8.17 -36.67
N ARG A 85 5.03 -8.96 -36.13
CA ARG A 85 5.70 -10.02 -36.89
C ARG A 85 4.69 -10.92 -37.60
N ALA A 86 3.71 -11.42 -36.86
CA ALA A 86 2.68 -12.30 -37.39
C ALA A 86 1.79 -11.61 -38.43
N MET A 87 1.51 -10.31 -38.26
CA MET A 87 0.76 -9.52 -39.24
C MET A 87 1.54 -9.32 -40.55
N ILE A 88 2.83 -9.01 -40.47
CA ILE A 88 3.70 -8.84 -41.63
C ILE A 88 3.86 -10.16 -42.37
N GLU A 89 4.15 -11.25 -41.65
CA GLU A 89 4.23 -12.61 -42.21
C GLU A 89 2.94 -12.97 -42.95
N ARG A 90 1.77 -12.73 -42.34
CA ARG A 90 0.46 -12.96 -42.97
C ARG A 90 0.25 -12.15 -44.25
N SER A 91 0.66 -10.87 -44.24
CA SER A 91 0.51 -9.99 -45.40
C SER A 91 1.43 -10.37 -46.57
N MET A 92 2.63 -10.88 -46.28
CA MET A 92 3.66 -11.13 -47.29
C MET A 92 3.73 -12.59 -47.77
N LEU A 93 3.30 -13.55 -46.94
CA LEU A 93 3.33 -14.99 -47.25
C LEU A 93 1.94 -15.55 -47.58
N GLY A 94 0.86 -14.79 -47.31
CA GLY A 94 -0.52 -15.20 -47.56
C GLY A 94 -1.07 -16.19 -46.52
N PRO A 95 -2.40 -16.41 -46.49
CA PRO A 95 -3.07 -17.21 -45.45
C PRO A 95 -2.60 -18.68 -45.39
N SER A 96 -2.14 -19.23 -46.50
CA SER A 96 -1.77 -20.65 -46.64
C SER A 96 -0.36 -20.98 -46.11
N ALA A 97 0.47 -19.99 -45.81
CA ALA A 97 1.79 -20.18 -45.22
C ALA A 97 1.77 -20.26 -43.68
N TYR A 98 0.60 -20.04 -43.06
CA TYR A 98 0.42 -20.17 -41.61
C TYR A 98 0.25 -21.65 -41.23
N GLY A 99 1.36 -22.39 -41.30
CA GLY A 99 1.46 -23.79 -40.86
C GLY A 99 2.10 -23.90 -39.48
N ALA A 100 1.29 -24.27 -38.49
CA ALA A 100 1.66 -25.00 -37.28
C ALA A 100 2.82 -24.46 -36.40
N GLN A 101 2.64 -23.28 -35.84
CA GLN A 101 3.03 -23.07 -34.43
C GLN A 101 2.05 -22.08 -33.81
N ALA A 102 0.90 -22.62 -33.39
CA ALA A 102 0.07 -21.92 -32.44
C ALA A 102 0.87 -21.80 -31.13
N PRO A 103 0.98 -20.61 -30.51
CA PRO A 103 1.47 -20.51 -29.15
C PRO A 103 0.61 -21.45 -28.29
N THR A 104 1.25 -22.39 -27.61
CA THR A 104 0.61 -23.40 -26.74
C THR A 104 0.19 -22.84 -25.39
N GLY A 105 0.30 -21.52 -25.18
CA GLY A 105 -0.30 -20.82 -24.05
C GLY A 105 -1.75 -20.43 -24.35
N PRO A 106 -2.63 -20.37 -23.33
CA PRO A 106 -3.97 -19.81 -23.52
C PRO A 106 -3.85 -18.42 -24.13
N ARG A 107 -4.41 -18.27 -25.34
CA ARG A 107 -4.59 -16.97 -26.00
C ARG A 107 -5.64 -16.19 -25.23
N VAL A 108 -5.22 -15.45 -24.21
CA VAL A 108 -6.02 -14.35 -23.68
C VAL A 108 -6.17 -13.34 -24.83
N PRO A 109 -7.40 -13.03 -25.27
CA PRO A 109 -7.61 -11.95 -26.22
C PRO A 109 -6.94 -10.69 -25.66
N PHE A 110 -6.07 -10.05 -26.42
CA PHE A 110 -5.67 -8.69 -26.10
C PHE A 110 -6.90 -7.80 -26.30
N THR A 111 -7.71 -7.67 -25.25
CA THR A 111 -8.63 -6.55 -25.11
C THR A 111 -7.76 -5.37 -24.74
N PRO A 112 -7.52 -4.37 -25.63
CA PRO A 112 -6.86 -3.14 -25.23
C PRO A 112 -7.66 -2.56 -24.07
N ARG A 113 -7.12 -2.68 -22.85
CA ARG A 113 -7.63 -1.90 -21.73
C ARG A 113 -7.28 -0.47 -22.13
N VAL A 114 -8.29 0.33 -22.45
CA VAL A 114 -8.11 1.78 -22.50
C VAL A 114 -7.65 2.14 -21.10
N VAL A 115 -6.36 2.40 -20.94
CA VAL A 115 -5.83 3.01 -19.73
C VAL A 115 -6.27 4.48 -19.83
N SER A 116 -7.54 4.73 -19.51
CA SER A 116 -8.14 6.06 -19.52
C SER A 116 -7.75 6.86 -18.28
N ALA A 117 -7.16 6.20 -17.28
CA ALA A 117 -6.51 6.88 -16.18
C ALA A 117 -5.12 7.34 -16.64
N PRO A 118 -4.70 8.58 -16.37
CA PRO A 118 -3.29 8.95 -16.49
C PRO A 118 -2.44 7.90 -15.78
N LEU A 119 -1.30 7.51 -16.36
CA LEU A 119 -0.24 6.84 -15.59
C LEU A 119 0.21 7.86 -14.53
N GLU A 120 -0.41 7.81 -13.35
CA GLU A 120 -0.04 8.66 -12.23
C GLU A 120 1.35 8.25 -11.79
N VAL A 121 2.34 9.08 -12.18
CA VAL A 121 3.73 8.87 -11.79
C VAL A 121 3.79 8.99 -10.29
N ARG A 122 4.02 7.87 -9.65
CA ARG A 122 4.10 7.83 -8.21
C ARG A 122 5.42 8.42 -7.73
N PRO A 123 5.42 9.38 -6.77
CA PRO A 123 6.65 9.86 -6.16
C PRO A 123 7.47 8.75 -5.51
N ALA A 124 8.76 8.96 -5.25
CA ALA A 124 9.57 8.03 -4.46
C ALA A 124 9.02 7.89 -3.02
N SER A 125 9.38 6.82 -2.31
CA SER A 125 9.00 6.68 -0.89
C SER A 125 9.56 7.85 -0.07
N GLY A 126 8.79 8.36 0.91
CA GLY A 126 9.13 9.54 1.69
C GLY A 126 9.09 10.90 0.96
N ALA A 127 8.96 10.92 -0.38
CA ALA A 127 8.82 12.15 -1.14
C ALA A 127 7.50 12.86 -0.78
N PRO A 128 7.45 14.20 -0.76
CA PRO A 128 6.22 14.93 -0.44
C PRO A 128 5.05 14.51 -1.35
N ILE A 129 3.94 14.14 -0.74
CA ILE A 129 2.65 13.90 -1.38
C ILE A 129 1.73 15.06 -0.98
N GLU A 130 0.86 15.50 -1.88
CA GLU A 130 -0.12 16.56 -1.57
C GLU A 130 -1.36 16.00 -0.85
N GLY A 131 -2.24 16.91 -0.42
CA GLY A 131 -3.55 16.56 0.11
C GLY A 131 -3.51 15.76 1.42
N MET A 132 -4.39 14.77 1.56
CA MET A 132 -4.66 14.09 2.82
C MET A 132 -3.43 13.35 3.38
N THR A 133 -2.77 12.52 2.58
CA THR A 133 -1.55 11.81 3.00
C THR A 133 -0.38 12.78 3.23
N GLY A 134 -0.31 13.89 2.50
CA GLY A 134 0.67 14.96 2.75
C GLY A 134 0.60 15.57 4.15
N ARG A 135 -0.61 15.67 4.71
CA ARG A 135 -0.80 16.11 6.11
C ARG A 135 -0.25 15.09 7.10
N LEU A 136 -0.41 13.79 6.84
CA LEU A 136 0.20 12.72 7.64
C LEU A 136 1.73 12.79 7.57
N GLN A 137 2.32 12.94 6.38
CA GLN A 137 3.77 13.12 6.24
C GLN A 137 4.30 14.30 7.05
N SER A 138 3.59 15.43 6.98
CA SER A 138 3.97 16.65 7.69
C SER A 138 3.91 16.47 9.21
N ALA A 139 2.83 15.87 9.72
CA ALA A 139 2.68 15.56 11.13
C ALA A 139 3.71 14.51 11.60
N ALA A 140 3.98 13.48 10.79
CA ALA A 140 4.98 12.46 11.09
C ALA A 140 6.39 13.06 11.20
N ARG A 141 6.80 13.93 10.27
CA ARG A 141 8.10 14.62 10.33
C ARG A 141 8.27 15.42 11.63
N GLN A 142 7.20 16.07 12.10
CA GLN A 142 7.22 16.81 13.37
C GLN A 142 7.32 15.86 14.58
N MET A 143 6.57 14.76 14.58
CA MET A 143 6.58 13.80 15.68
C MET A 143 7.88 12.99 15.78
N LEU A 144 8.45 12.62 14.64
CA LEU A 144 9.66 11.79 14.56
C LEU A 144 10.95 12.60 14.73
N GLY A 145 10.89 13.92 14.48
CA GLY A 145 12.06 14.79 14.50
C GLY A 145 13.05 14.48 13.37
N PRO A 146 14.24 15.09 13.41
CA PRO A 146 15.20 15.05 12.30
C PRO A 146 15.84 13.67 12.07
N THR A 147 15.82 12.79 13.07
CA THR A 147 16.39 11.44 13.00
C THR A 147 15.43 10.43 12.37
N GLY A 148 14.14 10.76 12.22
CA GLY A 148 13.11 9.81 11.77
C GLY A 148 12.77 8.72 12.79
N LEU A 149 13.26 8.85 14.04
CA LEU A 149 13.02 7.93 15.14
C LEU A 149 12.64 8.72 16.39
N ALA A 150 11.49 8.37 16.97
CA ALA A 150 11.00 8.95 18.21
C ALA A 150 10.87 7.87 19.31
N PRO A 151 11.94 7.68 20.13
CA PRO A 151 12.00 6.65 21.16
C PRO A 151 10.92 6.78 22.25
N GLN A 152 10.39 7.98 22.48
CA GLN A 152 9.36 8.21 23.50
C GLN A 152 8.05 7.44 23.24
N TRP A 153 7.78 7.12 21.97
CA TRP A 153 6.65 6.28 21.54
C TRP A 153 6.95 4.77 21.65
N GLY A 154 8.15 4.40 22.11
CA GLY A 154 8.57 3.03 22.39
C GLY A 154 7.96 2.48 23.68
N HIS A 155 8.24 1.20 23.93
CA HIS A 155 7.81 0.49 25.13
C HIS A 155 8.30 1.19 26.40
N ASP A 156 9.62 1.37 26.51
CA ASP A 156 10.29 2.02 27.64
C ASP A 156 10.30 3.56 27.53
N GLY A 157 9.75 4.11 26.45
CA GLY A 157 9.70 5.55 26.22
C GLY A 157 8.84 6.26 27.28
N ARG A 158 9.09 7.54 27.52
CA ARG A 158 8.21 8.39 28.32
C ARG A 158 7.67 9.53 27.48
N LEU A 159 6.35 9.59 27.34
CA LEU A 159 5.68 10.70 26.69
C LEU A 159 5.75 11.93 27.59
N THR A 160 5.89 13.09 26.96
CA THR A 160 5.85 14.41 27.61
C THR A 160 4.56 15.14 27.25
N GLU A 161 4.28 16.25 27.93
CA GLU A 161 3.18 17.15 27.55
C GLU A 161 3.30 17.63 26.09
N THR A 162 4.51 17.79 25.56
CA THR A 162 4.72 18.16 24.15
C THR A 162 4.36 17.02 23.19
N ASP A 163 4.57 15.77 23.60
CA ASP A 163 4.23 14.58 22.78
C ASP A 163 2.72 14.33 22.74
N LEU A 164 2.02 14.73 23.80
CA LEU A 164 0.56 14.69 23.90
C LEU A 164 0.03 16.10 24.19
N ALA A 165 0.47 17.05 23.36
CA ALA A 165 0.05 18.44 23.45
C ALA A 165 -1.40 18.53 22.99
N SER A 166 -2.28 18.42 23.96
CA SER A 166 -3.70 18.52 23.80
C SER A 166 -4.20 19.54 24.83
N ASP A 167 -4.49 20.74 24.35
CA ASP A 167 -5.25 21.74 25.12
C ASP A 167 -6.75 21.39 25.14
N PHE A 168 -7.12 20.11 25.00
CA PHE A 168 -8.50 19.71 24.81
C PHE A 168 -9.26 19.70 26.11
N THR A 169 -10.38 20.38 26.12
CA THR A 169 -11.44 20.18 27.10
C THR A 169 -12.59 19.50 26.36
N THR A 170 -12.90 18.24 26.70
CA THR A 170 -14.05 17.49 26.20
C THR A 170 -15.09 17.40 27.29
N GLU A 171 -16.33 17.79 27.00
CA GLU A 171 -17.46 17.59 27.92
C GLU A 171 -17.88 16.11 27.91
N GLY A 172 -17.71 15.45 29.06
CA GLY A 172 -18.22 14.12 29.34
C GLY A 172 -19.39 14.15 30.34
N PRO A 173 -20.08 13.01 30.55
CA PRO A 173 -21.19 12.90 31.50
C PRO A 173 -20.82 13.26 32.96
N SER A 174 -19.53 13.19 33.31
CA SER A 174 -18.97 13.51 34.63
C SER A 174 -18.27 14.89 34.69
N GLY A 175 -18.27 15.67 33.60
CA GLY A 175 -17.63 16.98 33.49
C GLY A 175 -16.62 17.06 32.34
N THR A 176 -15.85 18.15 32.32
CA THR A 176 -14.83 18.41 31.30
C THR A 176 -13.56 17.62 31.59
N ALA A 177 -13.07 16.84 30.63
CA ALA A 177 -11.77 16.17 30.74
C ALA A 177 -11.00 16.18 29.41
N ALA A 178 -9.68 16.14 29.54
CA ALA A 178 -8.70 16.29 28.46
C ALA A 178 -7.95 14.97 28.30
N PHE A 179 -7.77 14.44 27.09
CA PHE A 179 -6.76 13.39 26.92
C PHE A 179 -5.38 14.05 27.00
N ASN A 180 -4.63 13.72 28.04
CA ASN A 180 -3.32 14.33 28.31
C ASN A 180 -2.27 13.26 28.62
N VAL A 181 -1.06 13.71 28.94
CA VAL A 181 0.05 12.81 29.27
C VAL A 181 -0.21 11.98 30.53
N ASP A 182 -0.96 12.50 31.50
CA ASP A 182 -1.30 11.78 32.74
C ASP A 182 -2.25 10.60 32.45
N ASP A 183 -3.22 10.80 31.56
CA ASP A 183 -4.08 9.73 31.07
C ASP A 183 -3.29 8.69 30.26
N ALA A 184 -2.25 9.13 29.55
CA ALA A 184 -1.35 8.26 28.81
C ALA A 184 -0.30 7.55 29.68
N ALA A 185 -0.08 7.98 30.93
CA ALA A 185 0.83 7.32 31.86
C ALA A 185 0.43 5.86 32.13
N GLY A 186 -0.85 5.52 31.97
CA GLY A 186 -1.35 4.14 31.99
C GLY A 186 -0.82 3.24 30.85
N PHE A 187 -0.06 3.79 29.90
CA PHE A 187 0.64 3.07 28.83
C PHE A 187 2.16 3.05 29.02
N GLN A 188 2.67 3.54 30.15
CA GLN A 188 4.09 3.40 30.46
C GLN A 188 4.45 1.91 30.57
N ASP A 189 5.63 1.56 30.06
CA ASP A 189 6.13 0.17 29.98
C ASP A 189 5.17 -0.76 29.22
N ARG A 190 4.38 -0.20 28.30
CA ARG A 190 3.43 -0.92 27.45
C ARG A 190 3.66 -0.55 26.00
N TYR A 191 3.09 -1.34 25.11
CA TYR A 191 3.16 -1.05 23.69
C TYR A 191 2.22 0.11 23.32
N LYS A 192 2.75 1.18 22.71
CA LYS A 192 2.06 2.46 22.46
C LYS A 192 1.71 2.71 20.98
N CYS A 193 1.59 1.65 20.18
CA CYS A 193 1.32 1.77 18.75
C CYS A 193 0.03 2.54 18.44
N ASN A 194 -1.04 2.32 19.22
CA ASN A 194 -2.31 3.03 19.06
C ASN A 194 -2.20 4.51 19.44
N LEU A 195 -1.46 4.84 20.50
CA LEU A 195 -1.22 6.23 20.89
C LEU A 195 -0.51 6.98 19.77
N PHE A 196 0.54 6.39 19.21
CA PHE A 196 1.26 6.98 18.08
C PHE A 196 0.37 7.15 16.85
N ALA A 197 -0.33 6.09 16.42
CA ALA A 197 -1.11 6.13 15.19
C ALA A 197 -2.26 7.14 15.25
N PHE A 198 -3.01 7.18 16.36
CA PHE A 198 -4.08 8.15 16.52
C PHE A 198 -3.57 9.57 16.78
N GLU A 199 -2.45 9.74 17.48
CA GLU A 199 -1.86 11.07 17.65
C GLU A 199 -1.36 11.63 16.31
N LEU A 200 -0.72 10.80 15.48
CA LEU A 200 -0.33 11.18 14.12
C LEU A 200 -1.54 11.60 13.29
N THR A 201 -2.60 10.80 13.32
CA THR A 201 -3.88 11.07 12.65
C THR A 201 -4.50 12.39 13.12
N ARG A 202 -4.50 12.62 14.44
CA ARG A 202 -5.03 13.84 15.07
C ARG A 202 -4.23 15.08 14.67
N ARG A 203 -2.89 15.04 14.78
CA ARG A 203 -2.00 16.16 14.40
C ARG A 203 -2.08 16.47 12.91
N ALA A 204 -2.33 15.45 12.09
CA ALA A 204 -2.63 15.62 10.69
C ALA A 204 -4.06 16.13 10.43
N GLY A 205 -4.84 16.41 11.47
CA GLY A 205 -6.16 17.04 11.44
C GLY A 205 -7.27 16.16 10.88
N PHE A 206 -7.21 14.85 11.14
CA PHE A 206 -8.28 13.90 10.88
C PHE A 206 -9.07 13.60 12.13
N VAL A 207 -10.24 13.02 11.93
CA VAL A 207 -11.12 12.67 13.04
C VAL A 207 -10.57 11.47 13.80
N THR A 208 -10.56 11.51 15.13
CA THR A 208 -10.08 10.41 15.98
C THR A 208 -11.07 10.07 17.09
N PRO A 209 -11.26 8.77 17.40
CA PRO A 209 -12.15 8.33 18.46
C PRO A 209 -11.48 8.44 19.83
N LEU A 210 -12.18 9.05 20.79
CA LEU A 210 -11.79 9.05 22.20
C LEU A 210 -12.77 8.19 23.01
N ILE A 211 -12.25 7.34 23.88
CA ILE A 211 -13.02 6.56 24.84
C ILE A 211 -12.75 7.05 26.26
N GLY A 212 -13.78 6.98 27.12
CA GLY A 212 -13.58 7.12 28.55
C GLY A 212 -12.77 5.94 29.10
N ARG A 213 -11.88 6.21 30.05
CA ARG A 213 -11.03 5.21 30.71
C ARG A 213 -11.19 5.31 32.23
N THR A 214 -10.63 4.34 32.95
CA THR A 214 -10.61 4.35 34.43
C THR A 214 -10.03 5.65 35.00
N ARG A 215 -9.06 6.25 34.30
CA ARG A 215 -8.53 7.58 34.55
C ARG A 215 -8.62 8.38 33.25
N GLY A 216 -9.51 9.36 33.23
CA GLY A 216 -9.69 10.30 32.12
C GLY A 216 -10.13 9.68 30.80
N TRP A 217 -9.51 10.14 29.71
CA TRP A 217 -9.87 9.78 28.33
C TRP A 217 -8.70 9.14 27.60
N GLY A 218 -8.93 8.62 26.40
CA GLY A 218 -7.88 8.42 25.42
C GLY A 218 -8.31 7.58 24.25
N TYR A 219 -7.37 7.22 23.39
CA TYR A 219 -7.71 6.57 22.12
C TYR A 219 -8.21 5.13 22.25
N LEU A 220 -8.93 4.67 21.23
CA LEU A 220 -9.30 3.27 21.10
C LEU A 220 -8.04 2.37 21.01
N GLY A 221 -8.10 1.17 21.58
CA GLY A 221 -7.04 0.16 21.40
C GLY A 221 -7.10 -0.47 20.00
N PRO A 222 -6.00 -1.09 19.53
CA PRO A 222 -5.96 -1.71 18.20
C PRO A 222 -7.07 -2.75 17.97
N ASP A 223 -7.31 -3.63 18.92
CA ASP A 223 -8.32 -4.69 18.76
C ASP A 223 -9.73 -4.09 18.77
N GLY A 224 -9.95 -3.03 19.56
CA GLY A 224 -11.19 -2.27 19.56
C GLY A 224 -11.45 -1.57 18.22
N ALA A 225 -10.43 -0.94 17.64
CA ALA A 225 -10.53 -0.28 16.33
C ALA A 225 -10.76 -1.29 15.20
N THR A 226 -10.06 -2.43 15.26
CA THR A 226 -10.23 -3.53 14.31
C THR A 226 -11.62 -4.14 14.40
N ALA A 227 -12.13 -4.42 15.61
CA ALA A 227 -13.47 -4.95 15.81
C ALA A 227 -14.56 -3.96 15.36
N ASP A 228 -14.29 -2.66 15.42
CA ASP A 228 -15.23 -1.63 14.98
C ASP A 228 -15.28 -1.50 13.45
N ALA A 229 -14.12 -1.57 12.80
CA ALA A 229 -13.99 -1.63 11.35
C ALA A 229 -14.59 -2.94 10.79
N ALA A 230 -14.24 -4.09 11.38
CA ALA A 230 -14.75 -5.40 11.02
C ALA A 230 -16.28 -5.49 10.99
N ALA A 231 -16.93 -4.80 11.93
CA ALA A 231 -18.39 -4.78 12.04
C ALA A 231 -19.04 -3.67 11.20
N GLY A 232 -18.26 -2.88 10.45
CA GLY A 232 -18.74 -1.72 9.70
C GLY A 232 -19.35 -0.61 10.56
N ARG A 233 -19.11 -0.61 11.87
CA ARG A 233 -19.76 0.33 12.80
C ARG A 233 -19.10 1.69 12.82
N MET A 234 -17.77 1.73 12.70
CA MET A 234 -16.95 2.96 12.70
C MET A 234 -17.48 4.03 13.67
N ARG A 235 -17.69 3.65 14.94
CA ARG A 235 -18.30 4.46 16.00
C ARG A 235 -17.60 5.80 16.08
N SER A 236 -18.35 6.90 16.27
CA SER A 236 -17.89 8.31 16.15
C SER A 236 -17.62 8.82 14.74
N ASN A 237 -17.77 7.98 13.71
CA ASN A 237 -17.54 8.31 12.32
C ASN A 237 -16.13 8.92 12.12
N TRP A 238 -15.09 8.26 12.64
CA TRP A 238 -13.70 8.71 12.51
C TRP A 238 -13.05 8.28 11.19
N GLY A 239 -13.68 7.35 10.48
CA GLY A 239 -13.23 6.87 9.19
C GLY A 239 -14.25 5.97 8.52
N GLN A 240 -13.87 5.43 7.37
CA GLN A 240 -14.63 4.46 6.60
C GLN A 240 -13.79 3.20 6.37
N VAL A 241 -14.42 2.03 6.39
CA VAL A 241 -13.73 0.77 6.09
C VAL A 241 -13.38 0.75 4.60
N ALA A 242 -12.09 0.60 4.30
CA ALA A 242 -11.55 0.49 2.95
C ALA A 242 -11.04 -0.94 2.64
N THR A 243 -11.12 -1.85 3.62
CA THR A 243 -10.84 -3.28 3.43
C THR A 243 -11.72 -3.85 2.31
N GLY A 244 -11.08 -4.55 1.36
CA GLY A 244 -11.72 -5.13 0.18
C GLY A 244 -11.45 -4.36 -1.12
N GLU A 245 -10.94 -3.13 -1.03
CA GLU A 245 -10.44 -2.40 -2.20
C GLU A 245 -9.07 -2.94 -2.67
N SER A 246 -8.77 -2.80 -3.96
CA SER A 246 -7.46 -3.19 -4.48
C SER A 246 -6.34 -2.28 -3.98
N ALA A 247 -5.12 -2.83 -3.87
CA ALA A 247 -3.93 -2.05 -3.56
C ALA A 247 -3.78 -0.85 -4.50
N GLU A 248 -3.99 -1.05 -5.81
CA GLU A 248 -3.94 0.00 -6.83
C GLU A 248 -4.97 1.11 -6.59
N SER A 249 -6.20 0.78 -6.19
CA SER A 249 -7.28 1.77 -5.93
C SER A 249 -6.94 2.65 -4.73
N LEU A 250 -6.57 2.03 -3.61
CA LEU A 250 -6.19 2.73 -2.40
C LEU A 250 -5.01 3.65 -2.67
N ASP A 251 -4.03 3.12 -3.38
CA ASP A 251 -2.80 3.83 -3.68
C ASP A 251 -2.97 5.01 -4.63
N ALA A 252 -3.76 4.85 -5.69
CA ALA A 252 -4.11 5.96 -6.57
C ALA A 252 -4.84 7.08 -5.80
N GLY A 253 -5.66 6.74 -4.80
CA GLY A 253 -6.28 7.73 -3.90
C GLY A 253 -5.26 8.49 -3.05
N ILE A 254 -4.18 7.84 -2.63
CA ILE A 254 -3.06 8.49 -1.94
C ILE A 254 -2.33 9.43 -2.90
N VAL A 255 -1.99 8.96 -4.10
CA VAL A 255 -1.21 9.72 -5.09
C VAL A 255 -1.95 10.97 -5.54
N ARG A 256 -3.27 10.89 -5.71
CA ARG A 256 -4.13 12.05 -5.99
C ARG A 256 -4.29 13.01 -4.80
N GLY A 257 -3.76 12.66 -3.62
CA GLY A 257 -3.90 13.46 -2.40
C GLY A 257 -5.33 13.46 -1.83
N GLU A 258 -6.19 12.58 -2.32
CA GLU A 258 -7.60 12.55 -1.95
C GLU A 258 -7.86 11.71 -0.69
N ARG A 259 -7.00 10.74 -0.41
CA ARG A 259 -7.25 9.74 0.63
C ARG A 259 -6.05 9.60 1.55
N ALA A 260 -6.32 9.16 2.77
CA ALA A 260 -5.34 8.85 3.80
C ALA A 260 -5.83 7.63 4.59
N PHE A 261 -4.92 6.72 4.94
CA PHE A 261 -5.31 5.44 5.52
C PHE A 261 -4.55 5.09 6.79
N LEU A 262 -5.23 4.36 7.66
CA LEU A 262 -4.72 3.76 8.87
C LEU A 262 -4.95 2.26 8.82
N LEU A 263 -3.98 1.50 9.32
CA LEU A 263 -4.06 0.06 9.52
C LEU A 263 -4.30 -0.25 10.99
N THR A 264 -5.20 -1.17 11.23
CA THR A 264 -5.46 -1.73 12.55
C THR A 264 -5.57 -3.24 12.47
N ALA A 265 -5.02 -3.93 13.46
CA ALA A 265 -5.08 -5.37 13.52
C ALA A 265 -5.33 -5.88 14.94
N THR A 266 -6.15 -6.94 15.04
CA THR A 266 -6.36 -7.69 16.27
C THR A 266 -5.28 -8.75 16.41
N GLY A 267 -4.67 -8.86 17.59
CA GLY A 267 -3.68 -9.89 17.86
C GLY A 267 -4.30 -11.27 18.05
N ALA A 268 -3.62 -12.32 17.58
CA ALA A 268 -4.01 -13.71 17.80
C ALA A 268 -3.27 -14.32 19.00
N ASN A 269 -3.84 -15.37 19.62
CA ASN A 269 -3.18 -16.19 20.65
C ASN A 269 -2.55 -15.35 21.78
N ASP A 270 -3.37 -14.52 22.44
CA ASP A 270 -3.00 -13.62 23.54
C ASP A 270 -1.98 -12.51 23.18
N ARG A 271 -1.62 -12.36 21.90
CA ARG A 271 -0.80 -11.23 21.45
C ARG A 271 -1.63 -9.96 21.42
N ALA A 272 -0.98 -8.84 21.71
CA ALA A 272 -1.59 -7.52 21.54
C ALA A 272 -1.77 -7.18 20.05
N GLY A 273 -2.88 -6.53 19.72
CA GLY A 273 -3.08 -5.94 18.41
C GLY A 273 -2.07 -4.84 18.08
N HIS A 274 -2.15 -4.32 16.86
CA HIS A 274 -1.20 -3.32 16.36
C HIS A 274 -1.87 -2.30 15.45
N MET A 275 -1.27 -1.11 15.37
CA MET A 275 -1.70 -0.03 14.50
C MET A 275 -0.54 0.58 13.73
N GLY A 276 -0.83 1.03 12.52
CA GLY A 276 0.12 1.73 11.64
C GLY A 276 -0.62 2.75 10.77
N VAL A 277 0.10 3.71 10.23
CA VAL A 277 -0.44 4.71 9.30
C VAL A 277 0.21 4.48 7.94
N ILE A 278 -0.59 4.43 6.88
CA ILE A 278 -0.12 4.15 5.53
C ILE A 278 0.34 5.45 4.86
N GLU A 279 1.56 5.44 4.33
CA GLU A 279 2.02 6.39 3.32
C GLU A 279 1.83 5.83 1.91
N ARG A 280 1.98 4.50 1.76
CA ARG A 280 2.00 3.84 0.46
C ARG A 280 1.46 2.44 0.54
N VAL A 281 0.59 2.03 -0.37
CA VAL A 281 0.22 0.63 -0.54
C VAL A 281 1.00 0.04 -1.71
N HIS A 282 1.64 -1.12 -1.51
CA HIS A 282 2.32 -1.87 -2.57
C HIS A 282 1.47 -3.06 -3.01
N GLU A 283 1.06 -3.89 -2.06
CA GLU A 283 0.41 -5.18 -2.33
C GLU A 283 -0.59 -5.49 -1.23
N ILE A 284 -1.74 -6.07 -1.60
CA ILE A 284 -2.70 -6.63 -0.65
C ILE A 284 -3.19 -7.96 -1.19
N ASP A 285 -3.09 -8.99 -0.37
CA ASP A 285 -3.66 -10.30 -0.64
C ASP A 285 -4.89 -10.49 0.24
N TYR A 286 -6.03 -10.72 -0.41
CA TYR A 286 -7.29 -11.04 0.26
C TYR A 286 -7.55 -12.55 0.24
N ASP A 287 -8.39 -13.01 1.15
CA ASP A 287 -9.06 -14.30 1.02
C ASP A 287 -10.39 -14.19 0.26
N ASP A 288 -11.04 -15.33 0.06
CA ASP A 288 -12.30 -15.41 -0.68
C ASP A 288 -13.46 -14.70 0.04
N ALA A 289 -13.30 -14.41 1.34
CA ALA A 289 -14.25 -13.63 2.14
C ALA A 289 -13.95 -12.12 2.10
N GLY A 290 -12.90 -11.70 1.39
CA GLY A 290 -12.47 -10.29 1.31
C GLY A 290 -11.68 -9.82 2.53
N GLU A 291 -11.22 -10.72 3.40
CA GLU A 291 -10.40 -10.37 4.54
C GLU A 291 -8.91 -10.37 4.16
N VAL A 292 -8.14 -9.45 4.76
CA VAL A 292 -6.70 -9.29 4.46
C VAL A 292 -5.92 -10.48 5.01
N ARG A 293 -5.26 -11.22 4.11
CA ARG A 293 -4.23 -12.23 4.45
C ARG A 293 -2.86 -11.59 4.63
N ARG A 294 -2.51 -10.65 3.76
CA ARG A 294 -1.23 -9.95 3.75
C ARG A 294 -1.40 -8.54 3.18
N ILE A 295 -0.67 -7.58 3.74
CA ILE A 295 -0.51 -6.25 3.15
C ILE A 295 0.96 -5.83 3.22
N VAL A 296 1.46 -5.23 2.15
CA VAL A 296 2.77 -4.58 2.06
C VAL A 296 2.59 -3.10 1.80
N PHE A 297 3.18 -2.27 2.66
CA PHE A 297 2.98 -0.82 2.63
C PHE A 297 4.25 -0.08 3.06
N ASP A 298 4.40 1.20 2.68
CA ASP A 298 5.29 2.10 3.42
C ASP A 298 4.43 2.94 4.37
N GLY A 299 5.00 3.35 5.50
CA GLY A 299 4.25 4.13 6.47
C GLY A 299 4.92 4.21 7.82
N TRP A 300 4.14 4.56 8.84
CA TRP A 300 4.66 4.80 10.18
C TRP A 300 4.04 3.83 11.19
N GLU A 301 4.87 3.30 12.08
CA GLU A 301 4.43 2.48 13.19
C GLU A 301 5.12 2.90 14.49
N GLY A 302 4.39 2.82 15.60
CA GLY A 302 5.01 2.76 16.93
C GLY A 302 5.58 1.37 17.17
N ARG A 303 6.88 1.24 17.38
CA ARG A 303 7.58 -0.03 17.65
C ARG A 303 8.11 -0.07 19.07
N THR A 304 8.61 -1.22 19.50
CA THR A 304 9.14 -1.40 20.87
C THR A 304 10.24 -0.40 21.20
N TYR A 305 11.05 -0.03 20.22
CA TYR A 305 12.16 0.91 20.35
C TYR A 305 11.80 2.37 20.02
N GLY A 306 10.57 2.66 19.62
CA GLY A 306 10.16 3.99 19.18
C GLY A 306 9.29 3.99 17.93
N ALA A 307 8.70 5.15 17.63
CA ALA A 307 7.99 5.35 16.37
C ALA A 307 8.97 5.69 15.24
N THR A 308 8.73 5.15 14.05
CA THR A 308 9.58 5.38 12.88
C THR A 308 8.82 5.12 11.58
N HIS A 309 9.39 5.57 10.47
CA HIS A 309 8.94 5.22 9.12
C HIS A 309 9.53 3.87 8.69
N LEU A 310 8.76 3.09 7.96
CA LEU A 310 9.11 1.76 7.49
C LEU A 310 8.75 1.65 6.01
N GLU A 311 9.68 1.13 5.23
CA GLU A 311 9.48 0.83 3.82
C GLU A 311 9.20 -0.66 3.61
N ARG A 312 8.34 -0.97 2.65
CA ARG A 312 7.89 -2.32 2.28
C ARG A 312 7.54 -3.18 3.50
N ARG A 313 6.90 -2.54 4.47
CA ARG A 313 6.45 -3.15 5.70
C ARG A 313 5.35 -4.15 5.43
N GLU A 314 5.56 -5.39 5.84
CA GLU A 314 4.59 -6.47 5.65
C GLU A 314 3.85 -6.81 6.95
N TRP A 315 2.52 -6.83 6.90
CA TRP A 315 1.65 -7.43 7.92
C TRP A 315 0.97 -8.67 7.35
N VAL A 316 0.87 -9.71 8.17
CA VAL A 316 0.40 -11.03 7.76
C VAL A 316 -0.56 -11.60 8.80
N ARG A 317 -1.72 -12.05 8.34
CA ARG A 317 -2.70 -12.76 9.18
C ARG A 317 -2.15 -14.14 9.55
N GLU A 318 -2.45 -14.60 10.75
CA GLU A 318 -2.06 -15.92 11.22
C GLU A 318 -2.48 -17.02 10.22
N GLY A 319 -1.60 -18.01 10.03
CA GLY A 319 -1.79 -19.07 9.03
C GLY A 319 -1.46 -18.69 7.58
N SER A 320 -1.15 -17.41 7.29
CA SER A 320 -0.76 -16.97 5.94
C SER A 320 0.75 -17.02 5.74
N ARG A 321 1.18 -17.13 4.48
CA ARG A 321 2.62 -17.12 4.12
C ARG A 321 3.20 -15.73 4.41
N ALA A 322 4.31 -15.71 5.15
CA ALA A 322 4.99 -14.48 5.58
C ALA A 322 6.42 -14.41 5.02
N SER A 323 6.88 -13.23 4.63
CA SER A 323 8.30 -12.99 4.33
C SER A 323 9.14 -12.83 5.61
N THR A 324 10.47 -12.88 5.45
CA THR A 324 11.41 -12.62 6.55
C THR A 324 11.26 -11.18 7.06
N GLY A 325 10.96 -11.03 8.36
CA GLY A 325 10.77 -9.72 9.00
C GLY A 325 9.33 -9.19 8.96
N ALA A 326 8.41 -9.91 8.31
CA ALA A 326 6.99 -9.60 8.33
C ALA A 326 6.42 -9.61 9.76
N ARG A 327 5.41 -8.77 10.00
CA ARG A 327 4.66 -8.78 11.25
C ARG A 327 3.52 -9.77 11.14
N GLY A 328 3.65 -10.90 11.83
CA GLY A 328 2.57 -11.87 11.99
C GLY A 328 1.86 -11.77 13.33
N GLY A 329 1.04 -12.80 13.61
CA GLY A 329 0.31 -12.93 14.88
C GLY A 329 -0.95 -12.07 14.93
N PHE A 330 -1.56 -11.82 13.77
CA PHE A 330 -2.83 -11.11 13.68
C PHE A 330 -3.95 -12.07 13.35
N GLU A 331 -5.05 -11.98 14.09
CA GLU A 331 -6.29 -12.69 13.77
C GLU A 331 -7.01 -11.98 12.61
N ARG A 332 -7.00 -10.64 12.64
CA ARG A 332 -7.72 -9.80 11.68
C ARG A 332 -6.95 -8.52 11.41
N ILE A 333 -6.95 -8.07 10.16
CA ILE A 333 -6.33 -6.81 9.71
C ILE A 333 -7.39 -6.03 8.95
N GLU A 334 -7.53 -4.75 9.27
CA GLU A 334 -8.48 -3.83 8.65
C GLU A 334 -7.76 -2.57 8.15
N ILE A 335 -8.20 -2.09 6.99
CA ILE A 335 -7.75 -0.85 6.37
C ILE A 335 -8.86 0.18 6.54
N VAL A 336 -8.54 1.31 7.17
CA VAL A 336 -9.48 2.38 7.45
C VAL A 336 -9.07 3.63 6.70
N GLU A 337 -9.95 4.15 5.86
CA GLU A 337 -9.85 5.49 5.31
C GLU A 337 -10.19 6.54 6.38
N LEU A 338 -9.28 7.48 6.58
CA LEU A 338 -9.40 8.53 7.58
C LEU A 338 -10.34 9.64 7.10
N ARG A 339 -11.25 10.08 7.97
CA ARG A 339 -12.18 11.16 7.66
C ARG A 339 -11.63 12.51 8.13
N ARG A 340 -11.86 13.57 7.35
CA ARG A 340 -11.66 14.96 7.81
C ARG A 340 -12.87 15.44 8.62
N PRO A 341 -12.69 16.29 9.64
CA PRO A 341 -13.81 16.93 10.31
C PRO A 341 -14.58 17.82 9.31
N GLU A 342 -15.90 17.85 9.40
CA GLU A 342 -16.72 18.81 8.65
C GLU A 342 -16.53 20.23 9.21
N ALA A 343 -16.99 21.24 8.49
CA ALA A 343 -16.80 22.63 8.90
C ALA A 343 -17.39 22.90 10.29
N GLY A 344 -16.55 23.34 11.22
CA GLY A 344 -16.93 23.61 12.62
C GLY A 344 -16.91 22.37 13.52
N GLU A 345 -16.70 21.17 13.00
CA GLU A 345 -16.50 19.97 13.81
C GLU A 345 -15.09 19.92 14.40
N ARG A 346 -14.99 19.39 15.62
CA ARG A 346 -13.69 19.05 16.19
C ARG A 346 -13.15 17.76 15.56
N PRO A 347 -11.83 17.67 15.31
CA PRO A 347 -11.19 16.41 14.93
C PRO A 347 -11.43 15.31 15.98
N GLU A 348 -11.43 15.64 17.26
CA GLU A 348 -11.57 14.66 18.34
C GLU A 348 -13.05 14.41 18.67
N ARG A 349 -13.46 13.14 18.74
CA ARG A 349 -14.85 12.77 19.02
C ARG A 349 -14.99 11.76 20.16
N PRO A 350 -15.66 12.13 21.26
CA PRO A 350 -15.91 11.22 22.38
C PRO A 350 -16.90 10.12 22.01
N LEU A 351 -16.59 8.90 22.45
CA LEU A 351 -17.50 7.76 22.50
C LEU A 351 -18.22 7.79 23.86
N HIS A 352 -19.55 7.83 23.84
CA HIS A 352 -20.38 7.92 25.04
C HIS A 352 -20.29 6.68 25.94
N ALA A 353 -20.69 6.80 27.21
CA ALA A 353 -20.61 5.76 28.25
C ALA A 353 -21.33 4.43 27.93
N HIS A 354 -22.18 4.41 26.90
CA HIS A 354 -22.85 3.19 26.41
C HIS A 354 -22.10 2.51 25.25
N ALA A 355 -20.97 3.08 24.80
CA ALA A 355 -20.10 2.43 23.85
C ALA A 355 -19.36 1.31 24.58
N ASN A 356 -19.59 0.05 24.17
CA ASN A 356 -18.92 -1.09 24.77
C ASN A 356 -17.40 -0.86 24.79
N PRO A 357 -16.75 -0.97 25.97
CA PRO A 357 -15.29 -0.94 26.07
C PRO A 357 -14.69 -2.04 25.19
N SER A 358 -13.46 -1.85 24.72
CA SER A 358 -12.78 -2.92 23.98
C SER A 358 -12.58 -4.14 24.88
N VAL A 359 -12.44 -5.33 24.29
CA VAL A 359 -12.21 -6.58 25.05
C VAL A 359 -11.00 -6.46 25.98
N HIS A 360 -9.96 -5.70 25.59
CA HIS A 360 -8.80 -5.44 26.45
C HIS A 360 -9.04 -4.39 27.54
N ASP A 361 -9.95 -3.45 27.32
CA ASP A 361 -10.38 -2.52 28.38
C ASP A 361 -11.21 -3.25 29.43
N LEU A 362 -12.07 -4.20 29.02
CA LEU A 362 -12.78 -5.11 29.93
C LEU A 362 -11.80 -5.95 30.75
N ARG A 363 -10.83 -6.60 30.09
CA ARG A 363 -9.81 -7.39 30.79
C ARG A 363 -8.99 -6.56 31.78
N ARG A 364 -8.70 -5.29 31.45
CA ARG A 364 -8.03 -4.37 32.38
C ARG A 364 -8.91 -4.01 33.59
N LEU A 365 -10.21 -3.80 33.38
CA LEU A 365 -11.17 -3.55 34.47
C LEU A 365 -11.25 -4.76 35.42
N GLU A 366 -11.16 -5.98 34.87
CA GLU A 366 -11.15 -7.23 35.63
C GLU A 366 -9.82 -7.45 36.36
N GLU A 367 -8.67 -7.15 35.72
CA GLU A 367 -7.34 -7.28 36.30
C GLU A 367 -7.05 -6.25 37.40
N ASN A 368 -7.77 -5.11 37.44
CA ASN A 368 -7.49 -4.02 38.37
C ASN A 368 -8.76 -3.36 38.96
N PRO A 369 -9.51 -4.07 39.83
CA PRO A 369 -10.82 -3.64 40.35
C PRO A 369 -10.78 -2.49 41.38
N SER A 370 -9.61 -1.94 41.73
CA SER A 370 -9.40 -1.10 42.92
C SER A 370 -9.07 0.39 42.69
N SER A 371 -9.44 0.99 41.55
CA SER A 371 -9.45 2.48 41.45
C SER A 371 -10.88 3.01 41.61
N PRO A 372 -11.22 3.65 42.75
CA PRO A 372 -12.55 4.19 42.94
C PRO A 372 -12.73 5.44 42.08
N ALA A 373 -13.87 5.49 41.39
CA ALA A 373 -14.43 6.72 40.89
C ALA A 373 -14.85 7.60 42.07
N GLY A 374 -14.36 8.83 42.10
CA GLY A 374 -14.90 9.90 42.94
C GLY A 374 -14.08 10.22 44.18
N ASP A 375 -13.10 11.11 44.03
CA ASP A 375 -12.76 12.04 45.09
C ASP A 375 -12.88 13.45 44.51
N ARG A 376 -14.00 14.11 44.81
CA ARG A 376 -14.23 15.53 44.54
C ARG A 376 -13.91 16.28 45.84
N PRO A 377 -12.98 17.24 45.86
CA PRO A 377 -12.87 18.14 47.00
C PRO A 377 -14.06 19.10 46.97
N MET A 378 -15.06 18.88 47.81
CA MET A 378 -16.06 19.92 48.09
C MET A 378 -15.47 20.86 49.15
N MET A 379 -15.36 22.12 48.73
CA MET A 379 -14.99 23.26 49.56
C MET A 379 -15.87 23.38 50.81
N GLY A 380 -15.28 24.00 51.83
CA GLY A 380 -15.86 24.16 53.16
C GLY A 380 -17.16 24.96 53.23
N SER A 381 -17.85 24.75 54.33
CA SER A 381 -18.72 25.76 54.93
C SER A 381 -18.37 25.82 56.42
N GLU A 382 -18.16 27.06 56.88
CA GLU A 382 -17.87 27.44 58.25
C GLU A 382 -18.94 26.98 59.26
N ALA A 383 -18.48 26.89 60.50
CA ALA A 383 -19.22 26.65 61.74
C ALA A 383 -20.09 27.90 62.12
N PRO A 384 -20.85 27.92 63.25
CA PRO A 384 -20.80 27.06 64.43
C PRO A 384 -22.01 26.16 64.69
#